data_AF-A0A925QF19-F1
#
_entry.id   AF-A0A925QF19-F1
#
_cell.length_a   1.000
_cell.length_b   1.000
_cell.length_c   1.000
_cell.angle_alpha   90.00
_cell.angle_beta   90.00
_cell.angle_gamma   90.00
#
_symmetry.space_group_name_H-M   'P 1'
#
loop_
_entity.id
_entity.type
_entity.pdbx_description
1 polymer ?
#
loop_
_entity_poly.entity_id
_entity_poly.type
_entity_poly.pdbx_seq_one_letter_code
_entity_poly.pdbx_strand_id
1 'polypeptide(L)'
;MIDPDTSSSSRLRFRLATVLLCVLANGCMQTAKSLVEISSLQGEIIKAFGEPGVHVNLHNDVSLTVTFINSPLNEKSPEERQKRAAATAAFVKGHYASVGKLKEIWVGFIKQKSSYVVITYTEGLEYFGFDKNAYPLPGTGADFSMAGNGDEFQPKAVYSSSRKQTDVSIPRLQLEGDLNEGLVLTPHFAVPGDATGVKRSSLPSSVNLDFAAYSRKPLFAGETKVSALTDGTVVFATLGRFSSSKLAEGKFSGFLFLQVAYTDFHRMTAGENLVLRVGDKEYQITEEQLTAMREMTQYVRE
;
A
#
# COMPACT_ATOMS: atom_id res chain seq x y z
N MET A 1 53.27 44.22 19.88
CA MET A 1 51.99 44.47 19.18
C MET A 1 51.31 43.11 19.10
N ILE A 2 50.43 42.82 20.05
CA ILE A 2 49.80 41.50 20.24
C ILE A 2 48.31 41.74 20.00
N ASP A 3 47.78 41.17 18.93
CA ASP A 3 46.36 41.20 18.60
C ASP A 3 45.58 40.22 19.51
N PRO A 4 44.55 40.69 20.23
CA PRO A 4 43.60 39.83 20.91
C PRO A 4 42.40 39.51 19.98
N ASP A 5 41.55 38.60 20.44
CA ASP A 5 40.20 38.31 19.91
C ASP A 5 40.02 37.28 18.78
N THR A 6 40.41 36.04 19.07
CA THR A 6 39.81 34.83 18.46
C THR A 6 39.00 33.96 19.43
N SER A 7 38.80 34.40 20.69
CA SER A 7 38.19 33.59 21.75
C SER A 7 36.64 33.55 21.77
N SER A 8 35.97 34.48 21.07
CA SER A 8 34.51 34.65 21.17
C SER A 8 33.70 33.67 20.31
N SER A 9 34.20 33.26 19.13
CA SER A 9 33.39 32.47 18.17
C SER A 9 33.25 30.98 18.54
N SER A 10 34.20 30.42 19.31
CA SER A 10 34.19 29.01 19.70
C SER A 10 33.12 28.69 20.75
N ARG A 11 32.89 29.61 21.70
CA ARG A 11 31.88 29.46 22.75
C ARG A 11 30.46 29.52 22.20
N LEU A 12 30.24 30.32 21.15
CA LEU A 12 28.94 30.43 20.49
C LEU A 12 28.60 29.15 19.70
N ARG A 13 29.58 28.57 19.00
CA ARG A 13 29.41 27.31 18.26
C ARG A 13 29.10 26.11 19.17
N PHE A 14 29.76 26.03 20.34
CA PHE A 14 29.45 24.99 21.33
C PHE A 14 28.03 25.12 21.90
N ARG A 15 27.61 26.35 22.24
CA ARG A 15 26.25 26.59 22.75
C ARG A 15 25.17 26.26 21.71
N LEU A 16 25.40 26.57 20.44
CA LEU A 16 24.48 26.23 19.36
C LEU A 16 24.36 24.71 19.14
N ALA A 17 25.49 24.00 19.21
CA ALA A 17 25.52 22.54 19.07
C ALA A 17 24.78 21.83 20.23
N THR A 18 24.94 22.30 21.47
CA THR A 18 24.24 21.72 22.63
C THR A 18 22.72 21.94 22.54
N VAL A 19 22.27 23.13 22.13
CA VAL A 19 20.84 23.42 21.95
C VAL A 19 20.24 22.56 20.84
N LEU A 20 20.93 22.40 19.71
CA LEU A 20 20.46 21.57 18.59
C LEU A 20 20.36 20.08 18.98
N LEU A 21 21.31 19.57 19.77
CA LEU A 21 21.28 18.18 20.26
C LEU A 21 20.10 17.93 21.23
N CYS A 22 19.77 18.89 22.09
CA CYS A 22 18.62 18.78 23.00
C CYS A 22 17.27 18.83 22.27
N VAL A 23 17.16 19.56 21.16
CA VAL A 23 15.92 19.61 20.36
C VAL A 23 15.69 18.29 19.62
N LEU A 24 16.76 17.66 19.10
CA LEU A 24 16.66 16.35 18.44
C LEU A 24 16.33 15.21 19.40
N ALA A 25 16.80 15.28 20.65
CA ALA A 25 16.51 14.25 21.65
C ALA A 25 15.02 14.20 22.04
N ASN A 26 14.34 15.35 22.16
CA ASN A 26 12.93 15.40 22.54
C ASN A 26 11.98 14.87 21.44
N GLY A 27 12.30 15.10 20.16
CA GLY A 27 11.47 14.63 19.04
C GLY A 27 11.45 13.10 18.89
N CYS A 28 12.54 12.42 19.24
CA CYS A 28 12.67 10.97 19.10
C CYS A 28 11.92 10.19 20.20
N MET A 29 11.77 10.78 21.40
CA MET A 29 11.13 10.10 22.53
C MET A 29 9.62 9.90 22.33
N GLN A 30 8.95 10.83 21.65
CA GLN A 30 7.49 10.78 21.48
C GLN A 30 7.05 9.71 20.48
N THR A 31 7.81 9.52 19.39
CA THR A 31 7.56 8.46 18.41
C THR A 31 7.88 7.07 18.95
N ALA A 32 8.94 6.93 19.74
CA ALA A 32 9.26 5.67 20.40
C ALA A 32 8.15 5.23 21.36
N LYS A 33 7.58 6.18 22.12
CA LYS A 33 6.50 5.89 23.08
C LYS A 33 5.22 5.40 22.39
N SER A 34 4.80 6.05 21.30
CA SER A 34 3.59 5.60 20.57
C SER A 34 3.77 4.21 19.97
N LEU A 35 4.95 3.90 19.41
CA LEU A 35 5.24 2.56 18.88
C LEU A 35 5.16 1.47 19.96
N VAL A 36 5.69 1.73 21.16
CA VAL A 36 5.61 0.77 22.29
C VAL A 36 4.16 0.58 22.73
N GLU A 37 3.38 1.65 22.85
CA GLU A 37 1.95 1.56 23.22
C GLU A 37 1.15 0.75 22.19
N ILE A 38 1.36 1.01 20.88
CA ILE A 38 0.68 0.29 19.80
C ILE A 38 1.09 -1.19 19.76
N SER A 39 2.38 -1.49 19.93
CA SER A 39 2.86 -2.88 19.98
C SER A 39 2.30 -3.63 21.20
N SER A 40 2.22 -2.98 22.36
CA SER A 40 1.60 -3.55 23.56
C SER A 40 0.13 -3.84 23.34
N LEU A 41 -0.62 -2.86 22.81
CA LEU A 41 -2.04 -3.01 22.51
C LEU A 41 -2.29 -4.15 21.52
N GLN A 42 -1.48 -4.27 20.47
CA GLN A 42 -1.58 -5.39 19.52
C GLN A 42 -1.38 -6.74 20.23
N GLY A 43 -0.35 -6.87 21.07
CA GLY A 43 -0.12 -8.09 21.84
C GLY A 43 -1.28 -8.44 22.78
N GLU A 44 -1.87 -7.43 23.42
CA GLU A 44 -3.04 -7.59 24.30
C GLU A 44 -4.29 -8.00 23.53
N ILE A 45 -4.54 -7.44 22.34
CA ILE A 45 -5.65 -7.84 21.47
C ILE A 45 -5.47 -9.29 20.98
N ILE A 46 -4.27 -9.66 20.53
CA ILE A 46 -3.95 -11.05 20.13
C ILE A 46 -4.24 -12.01 21.29
N LYS A 47 -3.80 -11.65 22.51
CA LYS A 47 -4.03 -12.46 23.71
C LYS A 47 -5.51 -12.55 24.08
N ALA A 48 -6.25 -11.45 23.99
CA ALA A 48 -7.66 -11.39 24.38
C ALA A 48 -8.57 -12.17 23.43
N PHE A 49 -8.27 -12.16 22.13
CA PHE A 49 -9.13 -12.73 21.11
C PHE A 49 -8.60 -14.03 20.48
N GLY A 50 -7.36 -14.42 20.76
CA GLY A 50 -6.76 -15.66 20.25
C GLY A 50 -6.47 -15.64 18.75
N GLU A 51 -6.30 -14.46 18.15
CA GLU A 51 -6.10 -14.31 16.72
C GLU A 51 -4.69 -13.76 16.43
N PRO A 52 -3.79 -14.54 15.83
CA PRO A 52 -2.40 -14.10 15.63
C PRO A 52 -2.26 -13.05 14.52
N GLY A 53 -3.21 -12.99 13.59
CA GLY A 53 -3.22 -12.07 12.46
C GLY A 53 -3.83 -10.72 12.80
N VAL A 54 -3.38 -10.05 13.87
CA VAL A 54 -3.88 -8.70 14.21
C VAL A 54 -2.82 -7.66 13.90
N HIS A 55 -3.20 -6.63 13.16
CA HIS A 55 -2.39 -5.44 12.92
C HIS A 55 -3.06 -4.25 13.61
N VAL A 56 -2.29 -3.45 14.36
CA VAL A 56 -2.77 -2.18 14.91
C VAL A 56 -1.96 -1.04 14.31
N ASN A 57 -2.65 -0.06 13.73
CA ASN A 57 -2.02 1.11 13.13
C ASN A 57 -2.64 2.40 13.69
N LEU A 58 -1.82 3.44 13.85
CA LEU A 58 -2.25 4.76 14.29
C LEU A 58 -2.00 5.78 13.17
N HIS A 59 -3.08 6.37 12.66
CA HIS A 59 -3.05 7.38 11.61
C HIS A 59 -3.16 8.79 12.22
N ASN A 60 -2.18 9.65 11.93
CA ASN A 60 -2.14 11.06 12.33
C ASN A 60 -2.39 11.31 13.83
N ASP A 61 -1.98 10.37 14.69
CA ASP A 61 -2.19 10.37 16.15
C ASP A 61 -3.66 10.46 16.62
N VAL A 62 -4.63 10.35 15.72
CA VAL A 62 -6.06 10.56 16.03
C VAL A 62 -6.98 9.42 15.60
N SER A 63 -6.59 8.58 14.64
CA SER A 63 -7.40 7.46 14.18
C SER A 63 -6.65 6.15 14.37
N LEU A 64 -7.18 5.25 15.19
CA LEU A 64 -6.56 3.94 15.45
C LEU A 64 -7.30 2.86 14.68
N THR A 65 -6.58 2.12 13.83
CA THR A 65 -7.14 1.02 13.03
C THR A 65 -6.64 -0.32 13.55
N VAL A 66 -7.55 -1.21 13.91
CA VAL A 66 -7.28 -2.61 14.23
C VAL A 66 -7.75 -3.47 13.06
N THR A 67 -6.84 -4.22 12.44
CA THR A 67 -7.17 -5.08 11.31
C THR A 67 -6.93 -6.53 11.66
N PHE A 68 -7.98 -7.35 11.54
CA PHE A 68 -7.89 -8.79 11.64
C PHE A 68 -7.65 -9.40 10.25
N ILE A 69 -6.48 -9.99 10.06
CA ILE A 69 -5.97 -10.59 8.85
C ILE A 69 -6.23 -12.09 8.90
N ASN A 70 -6.98 -12.62 7.94
CA ASN A 70 -7.35 -14.04 7.86
C ASN A 70 -8.00 -14.56 9.15
N SER A 71 -8.85 -13.74 9.77
CA SER A 71 -9.64 -14.13 10.94
C SER A 71 -10.57 -15.31 10.63
N PRO A 72 -10.86 -16.21 11.57
CA PRO A 72 -11.96 -17.15 11.46
C PRO A 72 -13.32 -16.46 11.22
N LEU A 73 -13.45 -15.18 11.57
CA LEU A 73 -14.65 -14.37 11.33
C LEU A 73 -14.81 -13.91 9.87
N ASN A 74 -13.81 -14.13 9.02
CA ASN A 74 -13.91 -13.84 7.59
C ASN A 74 -14.96 -14.73 6.90
N GLU A 75 -15.19 -15.93 7.41
CA GLU A 75 -16.18 -16.90 6.89
C GLU A 75 -17.52 -16.85 7.67
N LYS A 76 -17.71 -15.81 8.50
CA LYS A 76 -18.88 -15.61 9.34
C LYS A 76 -19.81 -14.52 8.80
N SER A 77 -20.95 -14.32 9.45
CA SER A 77 -21.88 -13.27 9.02
C SER A 77 -21.36 -11.85 9.36
N PRO A 78 -21.82 -10.81 8.64
CA PRO A 78 -21.52 -9.41 8.98
C PRO A 78 -21.82 -9.05 10.44
N GLU A 79 -22.91 -9.59 11.01
CA GLU A 79 -23.32 -9.33 12.40
C GLU A 79 -22.32 -9.91 13.40
N GLU A 80 -21.71 -11.06 13.12
CA GLU A 80 -20.66 -11.65 13.96
C GLU A 80 -19.39 -10.80 13.92
N ARG A 81 -19.00 -10.31 12.73
CA ARG A 81 -17.88 -9.36 12.58
C ARG A 81 -18.15 -8.04 13.30
N GLN A 82 -19.36 -7.50 13.19
CA GLN A 82 -19.76 -6.28 13.89
C GLN A 82 -19.68 -6.45 15.42
N LYS A 83 -20.17 -7.59 15.95
CA LYS A 83 -20.04 -7.90 17.39
C LYS A 83 -18.58 -7.94 17.82
N ARG A 84 -17.70 -8.57 17.02
CA ARG A 84 -16.27 -8.57 17.32
C ARG A 84 -15.67 -7.18 17.25
N ALA A 85 -16.04 -6.39 16.25
CA ALA A 85 -15.57 -5.02 16.10
C ALA A 85 -15.93 -4.17 17.32
N ALA A 86 -17.18 -4.25 17.79
CA ALA A 86 -17.64 -3.56 18.99
C ALA A 86 -16.88 -4.02 20.25
N ALA A 87 -16.67 -5.34 20.41
CA ALA A 87 -15.87 -5.88 21.51
C ALA A 87 -14.42 -5.38 21.46
N THR A 88 -13.84 -5.29 20.26
CA THR A 88 -12.47 -4.80 20.04
C THR A 88 -12.36 -3.32 20.34
N ALA A 89 -13.32 -2.49 19.91
CA ALA A 89 -13.35 -1.06 20.23
C ALA A 89 -13.48 -0.83 21.74
N ALA A 90 -14.34 -1.58 22.42
CA ALA A 90 -14.45 -1.55 23.88
C ALA A 90 -13.16 -1.99 24.56
N PHE A 91 -12.46 -2.99 24.01
CA PHE A 91 -11.16 -3.43 24.49
C PHE A 91 -10.11 -2.32 24.36
N VAL A 92 -9.99 -1.70 23.18
CA VAL A 92 -9.10 -0.57 22.91
C VAL A 92 -9.36 0.57 23.90
N LYS A 93 -10.63 0.91 24.16
CA LYS A 93 -11.00 1.92 25.15
C LYS A 93 -10.45 1.63 26.55
N GLY A 94 -10.43 0.36 26.97
CA GLY A 94 -9.95 -0.04 28.29
C GLY A 94 -8.42 -0.20 28.39
N HIS A 95 -7.74 -0.45 27.27
CA HIS A 95 -6.34 -0.92 27.27
C HIS A 95 -5.37 0.05 26.57
N TYR A 96 -5.87 0.93 25.70
CA TYR A 96 -5.01 1.90 25.03
C TYR A 96 -4.85 3.17 25.88
N ALA A 97 -3.67 3.33 26.49
CA ALA A 97 -3.38 4.44 27.40
C ALA A 97 -3.66 5.83 26.79
N SER A 98 -3.45 5.98 25.48
CA SER A 98 -3.65 7.22 24.74
C SER A 98 -5.05 7.36 24.09
N VAL A 99 -6.04 6.56 24.48
CA VAL A 99 -7.40 6.60 23.87
C VAL A 99 -8.06 7.98 23.92
N GLY A 100 -7.78 8.78 24.95
CA GLY A 100 -8.33 10.14 25.08
C GLY A 100 -7.97 11.09 23.94
N LYS A 101 -6.88 10.80 23.21
CA LYS A 101 -6.41 11.56 22.03
C LYS A 101 -7.05 11.11 20.72
N LEU A 102 -7.63 9.91 20.69
CA LEU A 102 -8.29 9.40 19.50
C LEU A 102 -9.56 10.20 19.22
N LYS A 103 -9.83 10.42 17.94
CA LYS A 103 -11.15 10.80 17.43
C LYS A 103 -11.99 9.55 17.18
N GLU A 104 -11.36 8.52 16.62
CA GLU A 104 -12.03 7.33 16.14
C GLU A 104 -11.16 6.07 16.25
N ILE A 105 -11.84 4.94 16.33
CA ILE A 105 -11.30 3.59 16.33
C ILE A 105 -11.96 2.85 15.17
N TRP A 106 -11.17 2.36 14.23
CA TRP A 106 -11.63 1.51 13.14
C TRP A 106 -11.27 0.06 13.43
N VAL A 107 -12.19 -0.85 13.17
CA VAL A 107 -11.94 -2.28 13.24
C VAL A 107 -12.30 -2.92 11.90
N GLY A 108 -11.30 -3.47 11.23
CA GLY A 108 -11.44 -4.04 9.90
C GLY A 108 -11.14 -5.53 9.86
N PHE A 109 -11.73 -6.21 8.89
CA PHE A 109 -11.48 -7.61 8.58
C PHE A 109 -10.97 -7.71 7.15
N ILE A 110 -9.80 -8.33 6.96
CA ILE A 110 -9.21 -8.54 5.65
C ILE A 110 -8.90 -10.01 5.41
N LYS A 111 -9.09 -10.44 4.17
CA LYS A 111 -8.64 -11.74 3.67
C LYS A 111 -7.37 -11.51 2.86
N GLN A 112 -6.24 -11.97 3.37
CA GLN A 112 -4.95 -11.83 2.74
C GLN A 112 -4.50 -13.19 2.21
N LYS A 113 -4.43 -13.33 0.89
CA LYS A 113 -3.96 -14.53 0.23
C LYS A 113 -2.62 -14.25 -0.46
N SER A 114 -1.55 -14.81 0.10
CA SER A 114 -0.26 -14.86 -0.60
C SER A 114 -0.25 -16.06 -1.54
N SER A 115 0.01 -15.85 -2.82
CA SER A 115 0.19 -16.92 -3.82
C SER A 115 1.55 -16.74 -4.47
N TYR A 116 2.29 -17.86 -4.61
CA TYR A 116 3.60 -17.92 -5.26
C TYR A 116 4.65 -16.91 -4.72
N VAL A 117 4.80 -16.81 -3.39
CA VAL A 117 5.85 -16.08 -2.64
C VAL A 117 5.89 -14.56 -2.83
N VAL A 118 5.44 -13.99 -3.96
CA VAL A 118 5.56 -12.56 -4.29
C VAL A 118 4.23 -11.82 -4.41
N ILE A 119 3.11 -12.49 -4.70
CA ILE A 119 1.82 -11.80 -4.85
C ILE A 119 1.02 -11.98 -3.57
N THR A 120 0.89 -10.89 -2.82
CA THR A 120 -0.05 -10.78 -1.70
C THR A 120 -1.30 -10.06 -2.17
N TYR A 121 -2.38 -10.82 -2.32
CA TYR A 121 -3.71 -10.25 -2.53
C TYR A 121 -4.35 -9.94 -1.19
N THR A 122 -4.88 -8.73 -1.03
CA THR A 122 -5.60 -8.30 0.18
C THR A 122 -6.99 -7.85 -0.21
N GLU A 123 -7.99 -8.55 0.28
CA GLU A 123 -9.41 -8.21 0.14
C GLU A 123 -9.90 -7.64 1.47
N GLY A 124 -10.37 -6.40 1.46
CA GLY A 124 -11.10 -5.85 2.60
C GLY A 124 -12.53 -6.39 2.61
N LEU A 125 -12.91 -7.07 3.69
CA LEU A 125 -14.27 -7.58 3.84
C LEU A 125 -15.18 -6.46 4.36
N GLU A 126 -14.91 -5.97 5.57
CA GLU A 126 -15.74 -4.96 6.24
C GLU A 126 -14.90 -4.13 7.21
N TYR A 127 -15.32 -2.87 7.41
CA TYR A 127 -14.77 -1.98 8.42
C TYR A 127 -15.89 -1.36 9.24
N PHE A 128 -15.68 -1.31 10.56
CA PHE A 128 -16.60 -0.72 11.51
C PHE A 128 -15.89 0.40 12.26
N GLY A 129 -16.49 1.59 12.27
CA GLY A 129 -15.92 2.76 12.93
C GLY A 129 -16.63 3.04 14.24
N PHE A 130 -15.85 3.46 15.22
CA PHE A 130 -16.30 3.81 16.57
C PHE A 130 -15.67 5.11 16.99
N ASP A 131 -16.33 5.88 17.85
CA ASP A 131 -15.68 7.00 18.53
C ASP A 131 -14.69 6.49 19.60
N LYS A 132 -13.95 7.41 20.22
CA LYS A 132 -13.03 7.08 21.33
C LYS A 132 -13.69 6.45 22.56
N ASN A 133 -15.02 6.52 22.68
CA ASN A 133 -15.78 5.92 23.76
C ASN A 133 -16.35 4.54 23.37
N ALA A 134 -15.97 4.02 22.21
CA ALA A 134 -16.45 2.78 21.60
C ALA A 134 -17.93 2.80 21.19
N TYR A 135 -18.50 3.98 20.94
CA TYR A 135 -19.83 4.10 20.34
C TYR A 135 -19.72 4.02 18.82
N PRO A 136 -20.62 3.26 18.14
CA PRO A 136 -20.56 3.12 16.70
C PRO A 136 -20.76 4.48 16.01
N LEU A 137 -19.93 4.76 15.00
CA LEU A 137 -20.10 5.94 14.16
C LEU A 137 -21.22 5.70 13.14
N PRO A 138 -22.01 6.73 12.80
CA PRO A 138 -23.06 6.62 11.79
C PRO A 138 -22.46 6.29 10.41
N GLY A 139 -23.12 5.42 9.66
CA GLY A 139 -22.73 5.07 8.29
C GLY A 139 -21.56 4.08 8.16
N THR A 140 -21.18 3.40 9.24
CA THR A 140 -20.16 2.34 9.21
C THR A 140 -20.81 0.95 9.08
N GLY A 141 -20.23 0.05 8.26
CA GLY A 141 -20.80 -1.27 7.98
C GLY A 141 -20.43 -1.83 6.61
N ALA A 142 -21.19 -2.82 6.11
CA ALA A 142 -20.94 -3.54 4.85
C ALA A 142 -20.83 -2.62 3.62
N ASP A 143 -21.48 -1.45 3.65
CA ASP A 143 -21.40 -0.47 2.55
C ASP A 143 -20.18 0.46 2.66
N PHE A 144 -19.51 0.48 3.82
CA PHE A 144 -18.28 1.24 4.04
C PHE A 144 -17.08 0.34 3.73
N SER A 145 -16.77 0.21 2.44
CA SER A 145 -15.46 -0.30 2.06
C SER A 145 -14.45 0.84 2.20
N MET A 146 -13.44 0.69 3.06
CA MET A 146 -12.21 1.50 2.96
C MET A 146 -11.51 1.31 1.60
N ALA A 147 -12.00 0.36 0.79
CA ALA A 147 -11.61 0.14 -0.60
C ALA A 147 -12.34 1.04 -1.61
N GLY A 148 -13.35 1.82 -1.19
CA GLY A 148 -14.25 2.50 -2.12
C GLY A 148 -14.66 3.86 -1.60
N ASN A 149 -13.97 4.88 -2.08
CA ASN A 149 -14.55 6.09 -2.68
C ASN A 149 -13.41 7.07 -2.96
N GLY A 150 -12.66 6.85 -4.05
CA GLY A 150 -11.76 7.86 -4.62
C GLY A 150 -10.50 7.34 -5.31
N ASP A 151 -9.88 6.27 -4.77
CA ASP A 151 -8.43 6.09 -4.97
C ASP A 151 -8.02 4.70 -5.48
N GLU A 152 -8.91 3.92 -6.13
CA GLU A 152 -8.56 2.57 -6.62
C GLU A 152 -7.34 2.61 -7.56
N PHE A 153 -7.21 3.72 -8.31
CA PHE A 153 -6.10 3.93 -9.22
C PHE A 153 -4.97 4.78 -8.63
N GLN A 154 -5.12 5.44 -7.48
CA GLN A 154 -4.06 6.30 -6.99
C GLN A 154 -2.78 5.51 -6.65
N PRO A 155 -1.61 5.95 -7.14
CA PRO A 155 -0.35 5.36 -6.75
C PRO A 155 -0.14 5.43 -5.24
N LYS A 156 0.17 4.28 -4.65
CA LYS A 156 0.56 4.16 -3.24
C LYS A 156 2.07 4.19 -3.14
N ALA A 157 2.58 5.04 -2.27
CA ALA A 157 4.00 5.08 -1.90
C ALA A 157 4.16 4.65 -0.44
N VAL A 158 4.97 3.62 -0.21
CA VAL A 158 5.20 3.04 1.12
C VAL A 158 6.70 3.04 1.39
N TYR A 159 7.13 3.82 2.39
CA TYR A 159 8.53 3.83 2.81
C TYR A 159 8.85 2.64 3.74
N SER A 160 9.91 1.90 3.40
CA SER A 160 10.48 0.84 4.21
C SER A 160 11.78 1.32 4.85
N SER A 161 11.75 1.57 6.17
CA SER A 161 12.94 2.00 6.93
C SER A 161 14.04 0.93 6.97
N SER A 162 13.68 -0.35 6.95
CA SER A 162 14.64 -1.46 6.94
C SER A 162 15.38 -1.59 5.60
N ARG A 163 14.69 -1.33 4.48
CA ARG A 163 15.28 -1.32 3.13
C ARG A 163 15.84 0.03 2.72
N LYS A 164 15.51 1.10 3.47
CA LYS A 164 15.83 2.49 3.13
C LYS A 164 15.36 2.87 1.73
N GLN A 165 14.16 2.43 1.36
CA GLN A 165 13.57 2.65 0.03
C GLN A 165 12.07 2.91 0.16
N THR A 166 11.48 3.54 -0.84
CA THR A 166 10.04 3.70 -1.01
C THR A 166 9.57 2.82 -2.15
N ASP A 167 8.62 1.95 -1.87
CA ASP A 167 7.92 1.15 -2.88
C ASP A 167 6.73 1.96 -3.39
N VAL A 168 6.65 2.18 -4.71
CA VAL A 168 5.59 2.92 -5.40
C VAL A 168 4.82 1.93 -6.27
N SER A 169 3.50 1.85 -6.12
CA SER A 169 2.68 0.91 -6.89
C SER A 169 1.28 1.44 -7.16
N ILE A 170 0.67 1.01 -8.27
CA ILE A 170 -0.79 1.03 -8.40
C ILE A 170 -1.25 -0.40 -8.11
N PRO A 171 -2.01 -0.64 -7.03
CA PRO A 171 -2.35 -1.99 -6.61
C PRO A 171 -3.09 -2.79 -7.68
N ARG A 172 -3.94 -2.12 -8.46
CA ARG A 172 -4.81 -2.77 -9.44
C ARG A 172 -5.20 -1.84 -10.57
N LEU A 173 -4.81 -2.20 -11.79
CA LEU A 173 -5.40 -1.72 -13.03
C LEU A 173 -6.19 -2.88 -13.65
N GLN A 174 -7.52 -2.87 -13.51
CA GLN A 174 -8.36 -3.88 -14.15
C GLN A 174 -8.40 -3.63 -15.66
N LEU A 175 -7.92 -4.59 -16.45
CA LEU A 175 -7.85 -4.50 -17.91
C LEU A 175 -9.06 -5.16 -18.60
N GLU A 176 -9.57 -6.25 -18.03
CA GLU A 176 -10.73 -6.99 -18.55
C GLU A 176 -11.43 -7.71 -17.38
N GLY A 177 -12.75 -7.73 -17.35
CA GLY A 177 -13.53 -8.54 -16.41
C GLY A 177 -13.33 -8.14 -14.93
N ASP A 178 -13.24 -9.13 -14.05
CA ASP A 178 -13.08 -8.95 -12.60
C ASP A 178 -11.95 -9.83 -12.02
N LEU A 179 -11.89 -9.98 -10.69
CA LEU A 179 -10.88 -10.79 -10.00
C LEU A 179 -11.16 -12.31 -10.03
N ASN A 180 -12.35 -12.71 -10.46
CA ASN A 180 -12.73 -14.11 -10.64
C ASN A 180 -12.50 -14.56 -12.08
N GLU A 181 -12.73 -13.67 -13.04
CA GLU A 181 -12.62 -13.93 -14.48
C GLU A 181 -12.21 -12.63 -15.19
N GLY A 182 -10.90 -12.48 -15.46
CA GLY A 182 -10.36 -11.22 -15.97
C GLY A 182 -8.84 -11.15 -16.04
N LEU A 183 -8.35 -9.96 -16.41
CA LEU A 183 -6.93 -9.61 -16.44
C LEU A 183 -6.69 -8.32 -15.64
N VAL A 184 -5.71 -8.37 -14.75
CA VAL A 184 -5.24 -7.24 -13.95
C VAL A 184 -3.78 -6.96 -14.26
N LEU A 185 -3.41 -5.69 -14.25
CA LEU A 185 -2.04 -5.20 -14.25
C LEU A 185 -1.73 -4.46 -12.94
N THR A 186 -0.58 -4.73 -12.35
CA THR A 186 -0.07 -4.04 -11.15
C THR A 186 1.32 -3.46 -11.47
N PRO A 187 1.41 -2.19 -11.90
CA PRO A 187 2.69 -1.53 -12.11
C PRO A 187 3.31 -1.15 -10.75
N HIS A 188 4.60 -1.42 -10.56
CA HIS A 188 5.31 -1.03 -9.35
C HIS A 188 6.82 -0.86 -9.55
N PHE A 189 7.46 -0.04 -8.72
CA PHE A 189 8.91 0.11 -8.65
C PHE A 189 9.34 0.55 -7.24
N ALA A 190 10.64 0.47 -6.96
CA ALA A 190 11.23 0.97 -5.73
C ALA A 190 12.24 2.09 -6.02
N VAL A 191 12.27 3.11 -5.17
CA VAL A 191 13.26 4.19 -5.22
C VAL A 191 13.97 4.36 -3.89
N PRO A 192 15.26 4.78 -3.87
CA PRO A 192 16.00 4.95 -2.62
C PRO A 192 15.44 6.10 -1.77
N GLY A 193 15.52 5.95 -0.44
CA GLY A 193 15.05 6.95 0.52
C GLY A 193 13.53 7.01 0.69
N ASP A 194 13.08 8.01 1.44
CA ASP A 194 11.67 8.29 1.72
C ASP A 194 11.11 9.29 0.69
N ALA A 195 10.31 8.80 -0.24
CA ALA A 195 9.65 9.55 -1.30
C ALA A 195 8.15 9.78 -1.01
N THR A 196 7.64 9.39 0.17
CA THR A 196 6.21 9.48 0.51
C THR A 196 5.71 10.93 0.61
N GLY A 197 6.59 11.88 0.92
CA GLY A 197 6.27 13.30 1.10
C GLY A 197 6.63 14.20 -0.10
N VAL A 198 6.48 13.72 -1.35
CA VAL A 198 6.82 14.47 -2.60
C VAL A 198 8.32 14.78 -2.75
N LYS A 199 9.18 14.23 -1.89
CA LYS A 199 10.63 14.24 -2.11
C LYS A 199 10.95 13.29 -3.24
N ARG A 200 11.07 13.83 -4.45
CA ARG A 200 11.46 13.09 -5.65
C ARG A 200 12.78 12.35 -5.40
N SER A 201 12.78 11.06 -5.67
CA SER A 201 13.98 10.23 -5.58
C SER A 201 14.68 10.09 -6.93
N SER A 202 15.83 9.43 -6.98
CA SER A 202 16.52 9.11 -8.23
C SER A 202 15.69 8.16 -9.10
N LEU A 203 15.89 8.24 -10.42
CA LEU A 203 15.30 7.33 -11.39
C LEU A 203 15.52 5.85 -11.00
N PRO A 204 14.46 5.04 -10.89
CA PRO A 204 14.64 3.60 -10.80
C PRO A 204 15.15 3.09 -12.15
N SER A 205 15.88 1.98 -12.16
CA SER A 205 16.34 1.37 -13.41
C SER A 205 15.17 0.81 -14.24
N SER A 206 14.12 0.36 -13.55
CA SER A 206 12.99 -0.34 -14.16
C SER A 206 11.69 -0.18 -13.38
N VAL A 207 10.58 -0.39 -14.08
CA VAL A 207 9.25 -0.62 -13.52
C VAL A 207 8.84 -2.06 -13.80
N ASN A 208 8.31 -2.74 -12.78
CA ASN A 208 7.72 -4.06 -12.93
C ASN A 208 6.25 -3.90 -13.35
N LEU A 209 5.84 -4.64 -14.37
CA LEU A 209 4.47 -4.78 -14.83
C LEU A 209 4.01 -6.21 -14.55
N ASP A 210 3.26 -6.38 -13.47
CA ASP A 210 2.78 -7.69 -13.04
C ASP A 210 1.36 -7.93 -13.55
N PHE A 211 1.21 -8.95 -14.38
CA PHE A 211 -0.09 -9.36 -14.90
C PHE A 211 -0.62 -10.57 -14.11
N ALA A 212 -1.88 -10.49 -13.71
CA ALA A 212 -2.62 -11.58 -13.11
C ALA A 212 -3.88 -11.86 -13.95
N ALA A 213 -3.97 -13.08 -14.50
CA ALA A 213 -5.08 -13.54 -15.32
C ALA A 213 -5.88 -14.62 -14.58
N TYR A 214 -7.20 -14.49 -14.52
CA TYR A 214 -8.11 -15.47 -13.92
C TYR A 214 -9.15 -15.89 -14.94
N SER A 215 -9.40 -17.19 -15.11
CA SER A 215 -10.25 -17.69 -16.20
C SER A 215 -10.64 -19.15 -16.01
N ARG A 216 -11.59 -19.67 -16.80
CA ARG A 216 -12.00 -21.10 -16.78
C ARG A 216 -11.07 -22.04 -17.56
N LYS A 217 -10.19 -21.47 -18.38
CA LYS A 217 -9.15 -22.15 -19.17
C LYS A 217 -7.94 -21.22 -19.22
N PRO A 218 -6.69 -21.69 -19.40
CA PRO A 218 -5.53 -20.81 -19.50
C PRO A 218 -5.78 -19.68 -20.52
N LEU A 219 -5.73 -18.42 -20.06
CA LEU A 219 -6.07 -17.26 -20.89
C LEU A 219 -5.03 -17.03 -21.99
N PHE A 220 -3.75 -17.24 -21.66
CA PHE A 220 -2.63 -17.14 -22.58
C PHE A 220 -1.82 -18.44 -22.54
N ALA A 221 -1.74 -19.12 -23.67
CA ALA A 221 -0.99 -20.37 -23.77
C ALA A 221 0.40 -20.13 -24.35
N GLY A 222 1.43 -20.63 -23.67
CA GLY A 222 2.80 -20.59 -24.16
C GLY A 222 3.43 -19.19 -24.11
N GLU A 223 4.24 -18.88 -25.12
CA GLU A 223 4.87 -17.57 -25.26
C GLU A 223 3.84 -16.54 -25.74
N THR A 224 3.79 -15.41 -25.04
CA THR A 224 2.79 -14.36 -25.19
C THR A 224 3.50 -13.07 -25.54
N LYS A 225 3.21 -12.51 -26.71
CA LYS A 225 3.72 -11.18 -27.09
C LYS A 225 3.05 -10.12 -26.23
N VAL A 226 3.84 -9.22 -25.65
CA VAL A 226 3.35 -8.06 -24.90
C VAL A 226 3.90 -6.80 -25.55
N SER A 227 3.05 -5.84 -25.86
CA SER A 227 3.49 -4.55 -26.38
C SER A 227 2.64 -3.41 -25.86
N ALA A 228 3.24 -2.25 -25.65
CA ALA A 228 2.54 -1.02 -25.33
C ALA A 228 2.59 -0.08 -26.53
N LEU A 229 1.43 0.47 -26.90
CA LEU A 229 1.28 1.48 -27.92
C LEU A 229 0.84 2.78 -27.27
N THR A 230 1.58 3.84 -27.51
CA THR A 230 1.24 5.19 -27.08
C THR A 230 0.94 6.01 -28.31
N ASP A 231 -0.27 6.57 -28.39
CA ASP A 231 -0.74 7.34 -29.54
C ASP A 231 -0.54 6.62 -30.89
N GLY A 232 -0.82 5.32 -30.90
CA GLY A 232 -0.67 4.44 -32.07
C GLY A 232 0.75 3.97 -32.38
N THR A 233 1.77 4.45 -31.66
CA THR A 233 3.18 4.06 -31.86
C THR A 233 3.60 3.03 -30.82
N VAL A 234 4.23 1.93 -31.25
CA VAL A 234 4.78 0.91 -30.32
C VAL A 234 5.98 1.51 -29.58
N VAL A 235 5.85 1.75 -28.28
CA VAL A 235 6.92 2.29 -27.42
C VAL A 235 7.66 1.19 -26.65
N PHE A 236 7.07 0.00 -26.55
CA PHE A 236 7.65 -1.16 -25.90
C PHE A 236 7.09 -2.45 -26.51
N ALA A 237 7.92 -3.47 -26.67
CA ALA A 237 7.50 -4.80 -27.07
C ALA A 237 8.45 -5.86 -26.51
N THR A 238 7.89 -6.96 -26.02
CA THR A 238 8.64 -8.11 -25.51
C THR A 238 7.85 -9.41 -25.70
N LEU A 239 8.50 -10.53 -25.41
CA LEU A 239 7.88 -11.85 -25.28
C LEU A 239 7.88 -12.24 -23.81
N GLY A 240 6.73 -12.63 -23.29
CA GLY A 240 6.54 -13.13 -21.93
C GLY A 240 5.97 -14.53 -21.93
N ARG A 241 5.94 -15.20 -20.78
CA ARG A 241 5.23 -16.47 -20.61
C ARG A 241 4.44 -16.45 -19.31
N PHE A 242 3.13 -16.65 -19.41
CA PHE A 242 2.29 -16.78 -18.23
C PHE A 242 2.56 -18.12 -17.52
N SER A 243 2.94 -18.05 -16.25
CA SER A 243 2.95 -19.22 -15.37
C SER A 243 1.52 -19.53 -14.95
N SER A 244 0.91 -20.52 -15.62
CA SER A 244 -0.48 -20.90 -15.39
C SER A 244 -0.60 -22.06 -14.41
N SER A 245 -1.59 -22.01 -13.55
CA SER A 245 -1.91 -23.06 -12.58
C SER A 245 -3.42 -23.25 -12.49
N LYS A 246 -3.84 -24.51 -12.37
CA LYS A 246 -5.24 -24.86 -12.14
C LYS A 246 -5.60 -24.65 -10.67
N LEU A 247 -6.67 -23.91 -10.44
CA LEU A 247 -7.28 -23.67 -9.14
C LEU A 247 -8.38 -24.71 -8.86
N ALA A 248 -8.99 -24.62 -7.68
CA ALA A 248 -10.22 -25.35 -7.36
C ALA A 248 -11.34 -25.04 -8.37
N GLU A 249 -12.34 -25.92 -8.47
CA GLU A 249 -13.52 -25.74 -9.33
C GLU A 249 -13.20 -25.62 -10.83
N GLY A 250 -12.00 -26.03 -11.25
CA GLY A 250 -11.61 -25.99 -12.66
C GLY A 250 -11.23 -24.61 -13.18
N LYS A 251 -11.07 -23.61 -12.31
CA LYS A 251 -10.52 -22.29 -12.69
C LYS A 251 -9.02 -22.36 -12.92
N PHE A 252 -8.46 -21.35 -13.55
CA PHE A 252 -7.03 -21.16 -13.79
C PHE A 252 -6.61 -19.76 -13.36
N SER A 253 -5.42 -19.67 -12.77
CA SER A 253 -4.69 -18.42 -12.59
C SER A 253 -3.42 -18.45 -13.44
N GLY A 254 -3.12 -17.36 -14.13
CA GLY A 254 -1.87 -17.16 -14.85
C GLY A 254 -1.18 -15.89 -14.37
N PHE A 255 0.15 -15.94 -14.21
CA PHE A 255 0.94 -14.78 -13.82
C PHE A 255 2.07 -14.53 -14.80
N LEU A 256 2.27 -13.26 -15.18
CA LEU A 256 3.39 -12.81 -15.98
C LEU A 256 4.02 -11.59 -15.32
N PHE A 257 5.31 -11.68 -15.02
CA PHE A 257 6.09 -10.60 -14.44
C PHE A 257 7.02 -10.04 -15.50
N LEU A 258 6.86 -8.77 -15.85
CA LEU A 258 7.72 -8.09 -16.82
C LEU A 258 8.49 -6.97 -16.15
N GLN A 259 9.78 -6.86 -16.48
CA GLN A 259 10.59 -5.72 -16.10
C GLN A 259 10.76 -4.81 -17.32
N VAL A 260 10.32 -3.56 -17.18
CA VAL A 260 10.35 -2.55 -18.24
C VAL A 260 11.35 -1.47 -17.83
N ALA A 261 12.21 -1.02 -18.75
CA ALA A 261 13.10 0.10 -18.45
C ALA A 261 12.27 1.34 -18.06
N TYR A 262 12.70 2.10 -17.07
CA TYR A 262 11.91 3.25 -16.60
C TYR A 262 11.65 4.27 -17.73
N THR A 263 12.61 4.46 -18.65
CA THR A 263 12.44 5.31 -19.83
C THR A 263 11.33 4.83 -20.77
N ASP A 264 11.09 3.52 -20.84
CA ASP A 264 10.01 2.97 -21.67
C ASP A 264 8.68 3.15 -20.96
N PHE A 265 8.62 2.94 -19.65
CA PHE A 265 7.44 3.22 -18.84
C PHE A 265 7.05 4.71 -18.88
N HIS A 266 8.01 5.63 -18.78
CA HIS A 266 7.77 7.07 -18.93
C HIS A 266 7.19 7.40 -20.31
N ARG A 267 7.72 6.81 -21.38
CA ARG A 267 7.15 6.94 -22.73
C ARG A 267 5.74 6.36 -22.85
N MET A 268 5.45 5.23 -22.18
CA MET A 268 4.11 4.65 -22.15
C MET A 268 3.09 5.63 -21.56
N THR A 269 3.46 6.36 -20.50
CA THR A 269 2.54 7.20 -19.74
C THR A 269 2.47 8.65 -20.24
N ALA A 270 3.46 9.11 -21.02
CA ALA A 270 3.55 10.49 -21.49
C ALA A 270 2.53 10.87 -22.58
N GLY A 271 2.08 9.93 -23.42
CA GLY A 271 1.13 10.23 -24.50
C GLY A 271 -0.32 10.31 -24.05
N GLU A 272 -1.23 10.67 -24.95
CA GLU A 272 -2.66 10.88 -24.66
C GLU A 272 -3.41 9.56 -24.47
N ASN A 273 -3.05 8.55 -25.25
CA ASN A 273 -3.69 7.24 -25.26
C ASN A 273 -2.65 6.13 -25.05
N LEU A 274 -2.98 5.14 -24.23
CA LEU A 274 -2.16 3.94 -24.02
C LEU A 274 -2.99 2.68 -24.30
N VAL A 275 -2.48 1.83 -25.20
CA VAL A 275 -3.03 0.50 -25.49
C VAL A 275 -2.00 -0.55 -25.13
N LEU A 276 -2.39 -1.49 -24.28
CA LEU A 276 -1.61 -2.70 -24.02
C LEU A 276 -2.11 -3.83 -24.92
N ARG A 277 -1.20 -4.48 -25.63
CA ARG A 277 -1.48 -5.74 -26.32
C ARG A 277 -0.86 -6.88 -25.53
N VAL A 278 -1.65 -7.89 -25.19
CA VAL A 278 -1.20 -9.11 -24.51
C VAL A 278 -1.73 -10.30 -25.29
N GLY A 279 -0.84 -11.00 -25.98
CA GLY A 279 -1.23 -12.03 -26.94
C GLY A 279 -1.94 -11.44 -28.15
N ASP A 280 -3.15 -11.94 -28.41
CA ASP A 280 -4.07 -11.51 -29.46
C ASP A 280 -5.09 -10.46 -28.99
N LYS A 281 -5.04 -10.07 -27.71
CA LYS A 281 -5.97 -9.11 -27.10
C LYS A 281 -5.37 -7.72 -26.97
N GLU A 282 -6.22 -6.72 -27.13
CA GLU A 282 -5.91 -5.31 -26.90
C GLU A 282 -6.71 -4.78 -25.70
N TYR A 283 -6.05 -4.01 -24.84
CA TYR A 283 -6.63 -3.39 -23.66
C TYR A 283 -6.37 -1.89 -23.71
N GLN A 284 -7.43 -1.12 -23.89
CA GLN A 284 -7.37 0.34 -23.80
C GLN A 284 -7.23 0.73 -22.33
N ILE A 285 -6.14 1.39 -21.97
CA ILE A 285 -6.00 1.99 -20.65
C ILE A 285 -6.90 3.21 -20.60
N THR A 286 -7.74 3.31 -19.57
CA THR A 286 -8.64 4.44 -19.40
C THR A 286 -7.86 5.71 -19.04
N GLU A 287 -8.47 6.88 -19.25
CA GLU A 287 -7.85 8.16 -18.89
C GLU A 287 -7.47 8.23 -17.39
N GLU A 288 -8.34 7.69 -16.52
CA GLU A 288 -8.11 7.64 -15.08
C GLU A 288 -6.92 6.72 -14.73
N GLN A 289 -6.86 5.53 -15.32
CA GLN A 289 -5.74 4.61 -15.15
C GLN A 289 -4.42 5.18 -15.69
N LEU A 290 -4.46 5.85 -16.84
CA LEU A 290 -3.29 6.49 -17.43
C LEU A 290 -2.81 7.66 -16.58
N THR A 291 -3.74 8.46 -16.04
CA THR A 291 -3.44 9.54 -15.11
C THR A 291 -2.74 9.01 -13.86
N ALA A 292 -3.27 7.94 -13.26
CA ALA A 292 -2.61 7.25 -12.16
C ALA A 292 -1.19 6.77 -12.51
N MET A 293 -0.99 6.16 -13.68
CA MET A 293 0.34 5.73 -14.12
C MET A 293 1.29 6.92 -14.31
N ARG A 294 0.80 8.08 -14.76
CA ARG A 294 1.57 9.33 -14.80
C ARG A 294 1.90 9.84 -13.40
N GLU A 295 0.97 9.76 -12.45
CA GLU A 295 1.22 10.16 -11.06
C GLU A 295 2.34 9.33 -10.41
N MET A 296 2.52 8.07 -10.80
CA MET A 296 3.68 7.29 -10.36
C MET A 296 5.01 7.96 -10.70
N THR A 297 5.10 8.68 -11.84
CA THR A 297 6.35 9.33 -12.24
C THR A 297 6.71 10.52 -11.35
N GLN A 298 5.73 11.10 -10.64
CA GLN A 298 5.95 12.24 -9.74
C GLN A 298 6.83 11.90 -8.54
N TYR A 299 6.97 10.61 -8.18
CA TYR A 299 7.85 10.13 -7.12
C TYR A 299 9.34 10.12 -7.51
N VAL A 300 9.63 10.44 -8.77
CA VAL A 300 10.95 10.31 -9.37
C VAL A 300 11.40 11.67 -9.91
N ARG A 301 12.69 11.95 -9.82
CA ARG A 301 13.33 13.16 -10.33
C ARG A 301 13.83 12.89 -11.74
N GLU A 302 13.31 13.66 -12.70
CA GLU A 302 13.87 13.76 -14.06
C GLU A 302 15.26 14.41 -14.07
#